data_AF-A0A142XQC2-F1
#
_entry.id   AF-A0A142XQC2-F1
#
_cell.length_a   1.000
_cell.length_b   1.000
_cell.length_c   1.000
_cell.angle_alpha   90.00
_cell.angle_beta   90.00
_cell.angle_gamma   90.00
#
_symmetry.space_group_name_H-M   'P 1'
#
loop_
_entity.id
_entity.type
_entity.pdbx_description
1 polymer ?
#
loop_
_entity_poly.entity_id
_entity_poly.type
_entity_poly.pdbx_seq_one_letter_code
_entity_poly.pdbx_strand_id
1 'polypeptide(L)'
;MNEADFWLRLEFRLCSEFAGMADRHLRYLWCDGFGPERYHLGDFEPRITGHVWICNGDKQDKWEFTLFLPHPIGSRDEIDWASLLPPGNVTRWLAFDSRGKRIQIEPAAAVPDLA
;
A
#
# COMPACT_ATOMS: atom_id res chain seq x y z
N MET A 1 4.02 4.54 15.98
CA MET A 1 4.71 4.45 14.68
C MET A 1 4.60 5.81 14.04
N ASN A 2 5.69 6.39 13.54
CA ASN A 2 5.60 7.63 12.76
C ASN A 2 5.39 7.30 11.27
N GLU A 3 5.19 8.32 10.46
CA GLU A 3 4.95 8.15 9.04
C GLU A 3 6.13 7.53 8.27
N ALA A 4 7.37 7.97 8.54
CA ALA A 4 8.54 7.44 7.84
C ALA A 4 8.71 5.94 8.12
N ASP A 5 8.50 5.52 9.37
CA ASP A 5 8.48 4.12 9.77
C ASP A 5 7.37 3.35 9.06
N PHE A 6 6.20 3.97 8.88
CA PHE A 6 5.05 3.35 8.21
C PHE A 6 5.35 3.06 6.74
N TRP A 7 5.83 4.03 5.97
CA TRP A 7 6.11 3.84 4.55
C TRP A 7 7.16 2.76 4.31
N LEU A 8 8.23 2.74 5.13
CA LEU A 8 9.25 1.69 5.08
C LEU A 8 8.66 0.31 5.39
N ARG A 9 7.79 0.20 6.41
CA ARG A 9 7.15 -1.08 6.76
C ARG A 9 6.14 -1.52 5.70
N LEU A 10 5.44 -0.59 5.09
CA LEU A 10 4.47 -0.86 4.03
C LEU A 10 5.16 -1.39 2.77
N GLU A 11 6.36 -0.90 2.45
CA GLU A 11 7.21 -1.46 1.39
C GLU A 11 7.46 -2.96 1.60
N PHE A 12 7.99 -3.34 2.77
CA PHE A 12 8.20 -4.75 3.10
C PHE A 12 6.90 -5.55 3.09
N ARG A 13 5.81 -4.96 3.60
CA ARG A 13 4.51 -5.64 3.62
C ARG A 13 3.98 -5.89 2.21
N LEU A 14 4.18 -4.95 1.28
CA LEU A 14 3.82 -5.10 -0.13
C LEU A 14 4.63 -6.20 -0.81
N CYS A 15 5.93 -6.28 -0.54
CA CYS A 15 6.80 -7.37 -1.02
C CYS A 15 6.30 -8.74 -0.55
N SER A 16 5.95 -8.87 0.74
CA SER A 16 5.39 -10.11 1.28
C SER A 16 4.05 -10.47 0.63
N GLU A 17 3.21 -9.49 0.34
CA GLU A 17 1.92 -9.70 -0.33
C GLU A 17 2.12 -10.25 -1.75
N PHE A 18 3.01 -9.63 -2.54
CA PHE A 18 3.35 -10.12 -3.87
C PHE A 18 3.87 -11.55 -3.84
N ALA A 19 4.79 -11.87 -2.93
CA ALA A 19 5.34 -13.22 -2.78
C ALA A 19 4.25 -14.28 -2.48
N GLY A 20 3.18 -13.90 -1.79
CA GLY A 20 2.03 -14.74 -1.46
C GLY A 20 0.98 -14.89 -2.57
N MET A 21 1.04 -14.12 -3.66
CA MET A 21 0.02 -14.11 -4.71
C MET A 21 -0.11 -15.46 -5.43
N ALA A 22 -1.33 -15.87 -5.76
CA ALA A 22 -1.56 -17.13 -6.49
C ALA A 22 -0.90 -17.11 -7.89
N ASP A 23 -0.93 -15.97 -8.58
CA ASP A 23 -0.29 -15.79 -9.88
C ASP A 23 1.23 -15.67 -9.73
N ARG A 24 1.94 -16.62 -10.36
CA ARG A 24 3.41 -16.71 -10.29
C ARG A 24 4.11 -15.47 -10.84
N HIS A 25 3.56 -14.80 -11.85
CA HIS A 25 4.21 -13.61 -12.43
C HIS A 25 4.27 -12.45 -11.44
N LEU A 26 3.32 -12.40 -10.52
CA LEU A 26 3.16 -11.34 -9.53
C LEU A 26 4.09 -11.56 -8.33
N ARG A 27 4.51 -12.80 -8.06
CA ARG A 27 5.48 -13.15 -7.01
C ARG A 27 6.89 -12.62 -7.23
N TYR A 28 7.22 -12.23 -8.46
CA TYR A 28 8.51 -11.63 -8.79
C TYR A 28 8.50 -10.11 -8.66
N LEU A 29 7.35 -9.50 -8.37
CA LEU A 29 7.25 -8.08 -8.08
C LEU A 29 7.71 -7.80 -6.66
N TRP A 30 8.35 -6.65 -6.48
CA TRP A 30 8.70 -6.11 -5.17
C TRP A 30 8.62 -4.59 -5.19
N CYS A 31 8.57 -4.00 -4.00
CA CYS A 31 8.46 -2.57 -3.78
C CYS A 31 9.81 -1.99 -3.38
N ASP A 32 10.18 -0.85 -3.95
CA ASP A 32 11.39 -0.09 -3.61
C ASP A 32 11.01 1.33 -3.16
N GLY A 33 10.02 1.39 -2.27
CA GLY A 33 9.65 2.62 -1.58
C GLY A 33 8.39 3.32 -2.09
N PHE A 34 7.94 4.26 -1.25
CA PHE A 34 6.76 5.09 -1.46
C PHE A 34 7.14 6.57 -1.38
N GLY A 35 6.55 7.37 -2.27
CA GLY A 35 6.63 8.82 -2.30
C GLY A 35 5.23 9.40 -2.19
N PRO A 36 4.70 9.62 -0.96
CA PRO A 36 3.41 10.27 -0.77
C PRO A 36 3.48 11.74 -1.20
N GLU A 37 2.47 12.22 -1.93
CA GLU A 37 2.46 13.58 -2.51
C GLU A 37 1.24 14.40 -2.08
N ARG A 38 0.06 13.79 -2.03
CA ARG A 38 -1.20 14.49 -1.72
C ARG A 38 -1.99 13.78 -0.64
N TYR A 39 -2.51 14.56 0.28
CA TYR A 39 -3.25 14.14 1.46
C TYR A 39 -4.68 14.68 1.36
N HIS A 40 -5.61 13.84 0.94
CA HIS A 40 -7.03 14.15 0.80
C HIS A 40 -7.76 13.69 2.08
N LEU A 41 -7.53 14.37 3.20
CA LEU A 41 -7.93 13.84 4.53
C LEU A 41 -9.38 14.12 4.91
N GLY A 42 -9.97 15.21 4.40
CA GLY A 42 -11.35 15.63 4.72
C GLY A 42 -12.40 15.19 3.69
N ASP A 43 -12.01 14.45 2.65
CA ASP A 43 -12.92 14.00 1.60
C ASP A 43 -13.88 12.91 2.13
N PHE A 44 -14.99 12.69 1.42
CA PHE A 44 -15.89 11.56 1.68
C PHE A 44 -15.15 10.20 1.57
N GLU A 45 -14.17 10.13 0.67
CA GLU A 45 -13.25 9.00 0.50
C GLU A 45 -11.82 9.47 0.81
N PRO A 46 -11.44 9.51 2.10
CA PRO A 46 -10.19 10.08 2.53
C PRO A 46 -9.03 9.18 2.14
N ARG A 47 -7.98 9.76 1.57
CA ARG A 47 -6.88 8.99 0.97
C ARG A 47 -5.58 9.77 0.88
N ILE A 48 -4.48 9.04 0.75
CA ILE A 48 -3.17 9.56 0.42
C ILE A 48 -2.80 9.04 -0.97
N THR A 49 -2.36 9.92 -1.85
CA THR A 49 -1.92 9.54 -3.20
C THR A 49 -0.47 9.96 -3.42
N GLY A 50 0.22 9.21 -4.28
CA GLY A 50 1.57 9.54 -4.70
C GLY A 50 2.10 8.47 -5.62
N HIS A 51 3.40 8.22 -5.53
CA HIS A 51 4.06 7.23 -6.36
C HIS A 51 4.72 6.13 -5.55
N VAL A 52 4.80 4.95 -6.16
CA VAL A 52 5.45 3.76 -5.62
C VAL A 52 6.36 3.19 -6.69
N TRP A 53 7.53 2.69 -6.29
CA TRP A 53 8.46 2.06 -7.21
C TRP A 53 8.25 0.55 -7.17
N ILE A 54 7.79 -0.01 -8.28
CA ILE A 54 7.57 -1.45 -8.42
C ILE A 54 8.68 -2.01 -9.30
N CYS A 55 9.34 -3.04 -8.79
CA CYS A 55 10.45 -3.71 -9.43
C CYS A 55 10.06 -5.10 -9.91
N ASN A 56 10.68 -5.54 -11.02
CA ASN A 56 10.57 -6.88 -11.57
C ASN A 56 11.95 -7.31 -12.10
N GLY A 57 12.69 -8.08 -11.31
CA GLY A 57 14.13 -8.29 -11.53
C GLY A 57 14.88 -6.95 -11.49
N ASP A 58 15.70 -6.70 -12.52
CA ASP A 58 16.53 -5.48 -12.62
C ASP A 58 15.75 -4.24 -13.13
N LYS A 59 14.46 -4.39 -13.46
CA LYS A 59 13.62 -3.30 -13.94
C LYS A 59 12.88 -2.68 -12.77
N GLN A 60 12.98 -1.37 -12.66
CA GLN A 60 12.18 -0.56 -11.74
C GLN A 60 11.28 0.36 -12.55
N ASP A 61 10.03 0.49 -12.12
CA ASP A 61 9.04 1.33 -12.78
C ASP A 61 8.24 2.12 -11.75
N LYS A 62 7.86 3.34 -12.13
CA LYS A 62 7.14 4.27 -11.25
C LYS A 62 5.64 4.11 -11.48
N TRP A 63 4.92 3.74 -10.44
CA TRP A 63 3.47 3.50 -10.45
C TRP A 63 2.77 4.55 -9.58
N GLU A 64 1.49 4.77 -9.81
CA GLU A 64 0.65 5.57 -8.92
C GLU A 64 0.15 4.69 -7.78
N PHE A 65 0.08 5.23 -6.57
CA PHE A 65 -0.60 4.56 -5.46
C PHE A 65 -1.72 5.42 -4.88
N THR A 66 -2.72 4.74 -4.33
CA THR A 66 -3.73 5.32 -3.43
C THR A 66 -3.79 4.48 -2.17
N LEU A 67 -3.62 5.12 -1.01
CA LEU A 67 -3.86 4.53 0.31
C LEU A 67 -5.15 5.12 0.86
N PHE A 68 -6.17 4.29 1.03
CA PHE A 68 -7.44 4.69 1.63
C PHE A 68 -7.34 4.74 3.15
N LEU A 69 -7.93 5.79 3.73
CA LEU A 69 -8.05 5.97 5.17
C LEU A 69 -9.44 5.50 5.63
N PRO A 70 -9.58 4.92 6.83
CA PRO A 70 -10.83 4.32 7.28
C PRO A 70 -11.93 5.36 7.56
N HIS A 71 -11.56 6.61 7.81
CA HIS A 71 -12.48 7.72 8.07
C HIS A 71 -11.77 9.05 7.79
N PRO A 72 -12.51 10.16 7.66
CA PRO A 72 -11.90 11.49 7.53
C PRO A 72 -11.03 11.83 8.73
N ILE A 73 -9.94 12.54 8.49
CA ILE A 73 -8.95 12.93 9.50
C ILE A 73 -8.73 14.45 9.39
N GLY A 74 -8.65 15.16 10.52
CA GLY A 74 -8.54 16.62 10.53
C GLY A 74 -7.16 17.10 10.07
N SER A 75 -6.12 16.34 10.37
CA SER A 75 -4.74 16.70 10.06
C SER A 75 -3.83 15.48 9.89
N ARG A 76 -2.65 15.68 9.29
CA ARG A 76 -1.66 14.61 9.10
C ARG A 76 -1.13 14.03 10.42
N ASP A 77 -1.09 14.84 11.47
CA ASP A 77 -0.59 14.43 12.80
C ASP A 77 -1.58 13.54 13.55
N GLU A 78 -2.86 13.54 13.16
CA GLU A 78 -3.91 12.70 13.73
C GLU A 78 -3.96 11.29 13.13
N ILE A 79 -3.18 11.02 12.07
CA ILE A 79 -3.17 9.71 11.40
C ILE A 79 -2.55 8.67 12.33
N ASP A 80 -3.34 7.66 12.72
CA ASP A 80 -2.81 6.46 13.38
C ASP A 80 -2.14 5.55 12.35
N TRP A 81 -0.90 5.88 12.02
CA TRP A 81 -0.06 5.14 11.07
C TRP A 81 0.08 3.65 11.41
N ALA A 82 0.05 3.28 12.69
CA ALA A 82 0.17 1.88 13.07
C ALA A 82 -1.06 1.07 12.68
N SER A 83 -2.25 1.66 12.80
CA SER A 83 -3.52 1.02 12.43
C SER A 83 -3.67 0.77 10.92
N LEU A 84 -2.98 1.56 10.09
CA LEU A 84 -3.04 1.46 8.64
C LEU A 84 -2.16 0.34 8.07
N LEU A 85 -1.19 -0.18 8.82
CA LEU A 85 -0.29 -1.22 8.34
C LEU A 85 -0.98 -2.59 8.43
N PRO A 86 -1.26 -3.27 7.30
CA PRO A 86 -1.90 -4.58 7.34
C PRO A 86 -1.00 -5.60 8.06
N PRO A 87 -1.53 -6.36 9.03
CA PRO A 87 -0.80 -7.44 9.68
C PRO A 87 -0.23 -8.47 8.69
N GLY A 88 0.76 -9.25 9.14
CA GLY A 88 1.39 -10.28 8.30
C GLY A 88 0.49 -11.48 7.98
N ASN A 89 -0.63 -11.64 8.69
CA ASN A 89 -1.57 -12.75 8.57
C ASN A 89 -2.91 -12.36 7.92
N VAL A 90 -2.94 -11.26 7.16
CA VAL A 90 -4.12 -10.80 6.43
C VAL A 90 -3.81 -10.54 4.96
N THR A 91 -4.77 -10.69 4.06
CA THR A 91 -4.65 -10.43 2.61
C THR A 91 -5.85 -9.63 2.10
N ARG A 92 -5.99 -9.42 0.79
CA ARG A 92 -7.05 -8.65 0.08
C ARG A 92 -7.11 -7.14 0.35
N TRP A 93 -6.16 -6.61 1.08
CA TRP A 93 -6.00 -5.17 1.30
C TRP A 93 -5.30 -4.47 0.12
N LEU A 94 -4.80 -5.22 -0.86
CA LEU A 94 -4.11 -4.71 -2.04
C LEU A 94 -4.87 -5.06 -3.31
N ALA A 95 -5.14 -4.05 -4.14
CA ALA A 95 -5.51 -4.21 -5.54
C ALA A 95 -4.46 -3.54 -6.43
N PHE A 96 -4.25 -4.07 -7.64
CA PHE A 96 -3.31 -3.46 -8.58
C PHE A 96 -3.71 -3.68 -10.04
N ASP A 97 -3.35 -2.70 -10.86
CA ASP A 97 -3.47 -2.71 -12.30
C ASP A 97 -2.08 -2.56 -12.91
N SER A 98 -1.52 -3.68 -13.37
CA SER A 98 -0.18 -3.70 -13.97
C SER A 98 -0.10 -3.02 -15.34
N ARG A 99 -1.23 -2.88 -16.05
CA ARG A 99 -1.29 -2.18 -17.34
C ARG A 99 -1.35 -0.68 -17.14
N GLY A 100 -2.20 -0.24 -16.22
CA GLY A 100 -2.33 1.17 -15.83
C GLY A 100 -1.21 1.67 -14.91
N LYS A 101 -0.38 0.76 -14.36
CA LYS A 101 0.69 1.05 -13.38
C LYS A 101 0.14 1.72 -12.13
N ARG A 102 -0.84 1.08 -11.49
CA ARG A 102 -1.52 1.60 -10.31
C ARG A 102 -1.65 0.54 -9.23
N ILE A 103 -1.53 0.95 -7.97
CA ILE A 103 -1.93 0.15 -6.82
C ILE A 103 -2.92 0.91 -5.94
N GLN A 104 -3.82 0.16 -5.32
CA GLN A 104 -4.75 0.63 -4.31
C GLN A 104 -4.54 -0.18 -3.05
N ILE A 105 -4.41 0.51 -1.93
CA ILE A 105 -4.15 -0.05 -0.62
C ILE A 105 -5.33 0.34 0.26
N GLU A 106 -6.09 -0.66 0.69
CA GLU A 106 -7.29 -0.52 1.50
C GLU A 106 -7.17 -1.42 2.74
N PRO A 107 -6.55 -0.92 3.83
CA PRO A 107 -6.36 -1.71 5.05
C PRO A 107 -7.68 -2.21 5.65
N ALA A 108 -8.77 -1.46 5.47
CA ALA A 108 -10.11 -1.82 5.94
C ALA A 108 -10.71 -3.04 5.20
N ALA A 109 -10.23 -3.35 3.99
CA ALA A 109 -10.64 -4.52 3.22
C ALA A 109 -9.86 -5.80 3.60
N ALA A 110 -8.88 -5.69 4.51
CA ALA A 110 -8.05 -6.82 4.90
C ALA A 110 -8.89 -7.94 5.55
N VAL A 111 -8.61 -9.19 5.17
CA VAL A 111 -9.22 -10.39 5.77
C VAL A 111 -8.13 -11.36 6.23
N PRO A 112 -8.39 -12.20 7.25
CA PRO A 112 -7.45 -13.25 7.65
C PRO A 112 -7.02 -14.11 6.46
N ASP A 113 -5.72 -14.34 6.35
CA ASP A 113 -5.16 -15.24 5.36
C ASP A 113 -5.35 -16.68 5.83
N LEU A 114 -6.21 -17.42 5.15
CA LEU A 114 -6.51 -18.83 5.43
C LEU A 114 -5.43 -19.68 4.74
N ALA A 115 -4.23 -19.68 5.32
CA ALA A 115 -3.12 -20.51 4.88
C ALA A 115 -3.48 -22.01 4.83
#